data_AF-A0A5C8IEE2-F1
#
_entry.id   AF-A0A5C8IEE2-F1
#
_cell.length_a   1.000
_cell.length_b   1.000
_cell.length_c   1.000
_cell.angle_alpha   90.00
_cell.angle_beta   90.00
_cell.angle_gamma   90.00
#
_symmetry.space_group_name_H-M   'P 1'
#
loop_
_entity.id
_entity.type
_entity.pdbx_description
1 polymer ?
#
loop_
_entity_poly.entity_id
_entity_poly.type
_entity_poly.pdbx_seq_one_letter_code
_entity_poly.pdbx_strand_id
1 'polypeptide(L)'
;MRLVEVVEDVGFLQVSSCYERRVMDVPKRQYQVWAYSVTMGRLLLRSNKSEAFATRVDILFQNVHAMKLLTALDPLVVAEADSLESEQILAETGLYPPKRKLVFLLRAGSFEGYVVAGVCFTNEDSGEYYDPSPLWIWR
;
A
#
# COMPACT_ATOMS: atom_id res chain seq x y z
N MET A 1 20.09 23.11 0.11
CA MET A 1 19.92 24.57 0.22
C MET A 1 19.63 25.08 -1.19
N ARG A 2 18.35 25.30 -1.53
CA ARG A 2 17.95 25.89 -2.82
C ARG A 2 16.85 26.91 -2.52
N LEU A 3 17.01 28.08 -3.12
CA LEU A 3 16.30 29.33 -2.84
C LEU A 3 14.79 29.21 -3.00
N VAL A 4 14.07 29.79 -2.03
CA VAL A 4 12.62 30.03 -2.06
C VAL A 4 12.44 31.44 -2.64
N GLU A 5 11.80 31.55 -3.80
CA GLU A 5 11.30 32.85 -4.27
C GLU A 5 9.96 33.11 -3.57
N VAL A 6 9.92 34.21 -2.80
CA VAL A 6 8.73 34.73 -2.15
C VAL A 6 8.10 35.72 -3.11
N VAL A 7 6.94 35.38 -3.66
CA VAL A 7 6.03 36.33 -4.30
C VAL A 7 4.87 36.55 -3.34
N GLU A 8 4.86 37.71 -2.69
CA GLU A 8 3.74 38.17 -1.88
C GLU A 8 2.68 38.76 -2.81
N ASP A 9 1.48 38.15 -2.85
CA ASP A 9 0.24 38.91 -3.01
C ASP A 9 -0.98 38.07 -2.58
N VAL A 10 -1.64 38.57 -1.52
CA VAL A 10 -3.05 38.41 -1.11
C VAL A 10 -3.85 37.17 -1.54
N GLY A 11 -4.19 36.35 -0.53
CA GLY A 11 -5.44 35.58 -0.48
C GLY A 11 -5.31 34.10 -0.84
N PHE A 12 -5.74 33.23 0.08
CA PHE A 12 -5.69 31.76 0.01
C PHE A 12 -4.27 31.16 0.13
N LEU A 13 -3.88 30.89 1.37
CA LEU A 13 -2.84 29.89 1.68
C LEU A 13 -3.36 28.49 1.29
N GLN A 14 -3.39 28.19 0.00
CA GLN A 14 -3.34 26.81 -0.44
C GLN A 14 -1.87 26.40 -0.33
N VAL A 15 -1.49 25.94 0.86
CA VAL A 15 -0.23 25.22 1.06
C VAL A 15 -0.39 23.89 0.32
N SER A 16 -0.21 23.93 -1.00
CA SER A 16 0.03 22.74 -1.80
C SER A 16 1.39 22.23 -1.39
N SER A 17 1.43 21.57 -0.24
CA SER A 17 2.53 20.72 0.13
C SER A 17 2.50 19.58 -0.88
N CYS A 18 3.22 19.75 -1.98
CA CYS A 18 3.55 18.69 -2.90
C CYS A 18 4.49 17.74 -2.15
N TYR A 19 3.95 17.01 -1.17
CA TYR A 19 4.62 15.84 -0.64
C TYR A 19 4.69 14.86 -1.79
N GLU A 20 5.91 14.63 -2.27
CA GLU A 20 6.18 13.61 -3.27
C GLU A 20 5.61 12.29 -2.74
N ARG A 21 4.56 11.81 -3.40
CA ARG A 21 3.85 10.59 -3.02
C ARG A 21 4.85 9.45 -3.00
N ARG A 22 5.01 8.80 -1.84
CA ARG A 22 5.87 7.61 -1.75
C ARG A 22 5.19 6.43 -2.42
N VAL A 23 5.56 6.19 -3.67
CA VAL A 23 5.23 4.95 -4.39
C VAL A 23 6.13 3.86 -3.82
N MET A 24 5.52 2.73 -3.44
CA MET A 24 6.28 1.58 -2.97
C MET A 24 7.00 0.95 -4.18
N ASP A 25 8.26 0.54 -3.98
CA ASP A 25 9.03 -0.16 -5.02
C ASP A 25 8.53 -1.61 -5.13
N VAL A 26 7.40 -1.76 -5.82
CA VAL A 26 6.72 -3.03 -6.07
C VAL A 26 6.63 -3.22 -7.58
N PRO A 27 7.05 -4.38 -8.12
CA PRO A 27 6.88 -4.70 -9.53
C PRO A 27 5.41 -4.60 -9.97
N LYS A 28 5.16 -3.94 -11.10
CA LYS A 28 3.83 -3.88 -11.71
C LYS A 28 3.46 -5.24 -12.29
N ARG A 29 2.87 -6.10 -11.46
CA ARG A 29 2.44 -7.46 -11.81
C ARG A 29 0.99 -7.68 -11.34
N GLN A 30 0.44 -8.82 -11.69
CA GLN A 30 -0.82 -9.30 -11.11
C GLN A 30 -0.58 -9.80 -9.69
N TYR A 31 -1.36 -9.31 -8.73
CA TYR A 31 -1.34 -9.77 -7.34
C TYR A 31 -2.69 -10.37 -6.96
N GLN A 32 -2.65 -11.45 -6.19
CA GLN A 32 -3.82 -12.08 -5.61
C GLN A 32 -3.74 -12.06 -4.09
N VAL A 33 -4.90 -12.02 -3.43
CA VAL A 33 -4.97 -12.20 -1.98
C VAL A 33 -4.57 -13.63 -1.66
N TRP A 34 -3.44 -13.78 -0.97
CA TRP A 34 -2.89 -15.09 -0.65
C TRP A 34 -3.32 -15.57 0.74
N ALA A 35 -3.21 -14.68 1.73
CA ALA A 35 -3.57 -15.01 3.10
C ALA A 35 -4.02 -13.76 3.85
N TYR A 36 -4.99 -13.96 4.74
CA TYR A 36 -5.38 -12.96 5.72
C TYR A 36 -5.50 -13.61 7.11
N SER A 37 -4.80 -13.04 8.09
CA SER A 37 -4.85 -13.48 9.48
C SER A 37 -5.57 -12.43 10.31
N VAL A 38 -6.74 -12.79 10.84
CA VAL A 38 -7.54 -11.93 11.73
C VAL A 38 -6.80 -11.69 13.04
N THR A 39 -6.26 -12.75 13.66
CA THR A 39 -5.59 -12.69 14.96
C THR A 39 -4.39 -11.74 14.97
N MET A 40 -3.64 -11.69 13.86
CA MET A 40 -2.44 -10.86 13.75
C MET A 40 -2.67 -9.57 12.94
N GLY A 41 -3.85 -9.39 12.35
CA GLY A 41 -4.12 -8.32 11.39
C GLY A 41 -3.10 -8.30 10.26
N ARG A 42 -2.85 -9.44 9.62
CA ARG A 42 -1.86 -9.55 8.52
C ARG A 42 -2.55 -9.85 7.21
N LEU A 43 -2.24 -9.09 6.17
CA LEU A 43 -2.69 -9.31 4.79
C LEU A 43 -1.48 -9.58 3.91
N LEU A 44 -1.48 -10.70 3.21
CA LEU A 44 -0.45 -11.08 2.26
C LEU A 44 -1.03 -11.08 0.85
N LEU A 45 -0.46 -10.26 -0.02
CA LEU A 45 -0.69 -10.28 -1.46
C LEU A 45 0.49 -10.97 -2.13
N ARG A 46 0.21 -11.80 -3.14
CA ARG A 46 1.24 -12.55 -3.87
C ARG A 46 1.08 -12.37 -5.37
N SER A 47 2.16 -12.05 -6.05
CA SER A 47 2.34 -12.25 -7.49
C SER A 47 3.07 -13.56 -7.69
N ASN A 48 2.43 -14.51 -8.37
CA ASN A 48 3.03 -15.82 -8.64
C ASN A 48 4.06 -15.75 -9.77
N LYS A 49 4.87 -16.80 -9.87
CA LYS A 49 5.67 -17.07 -11.06
C LYS A 49 4.73 -17.30 -12.26
N SER A 50 5.18 -16.90 -13.43
CA SER A 50 4.50 -17.13 -14.71
C SER A 50 5.55 -17.30 -15.81
N GLU A 51 5.13 -17.60 -17.04
CA GLU A 51 6.05 -17.59 -18.19
C GLU A 51 6.80 -16.26 -18.34
N ALA A 52 6.18 -15.16 -17.93
CA ALA A 52 6.78 -13.82 -17.95
C ALA A 52 7.69 -13.52 -16.74
N PHE A 53 7.51 -14.24 -15.62
CA PHE A 53 8.16 -13.93 -14.35
C PHE A 53 8.69 -15.19 -13.66
N ALA A 54 10.03 -15.32 -13.60
CA ALA A 54 10.70 -16.46 -12.96
C ALA A 54 10.67 -16.39 -11.42
N THR A 55 10.33 -15.25 -10.84
CA THR A 55 10.27 -14.97 -9.40
C THR A 55 8.83 -14.71 -8.95
N ARG A 56 8.55 -14.96 -7.66
CA ARG A 56 7.32 -14.52 -7.01
C ARG A 56 7.59 -13.29 -6.16
N VAL A 57 6.57 -12.45 -5.99
CA VAL A 57 6.66 -11.24 -5.17
C VAL A 57 5.55 -11.27 -4.13
N ASP A 58 5.93 -11.10 -2.87
CA ASP A 58 5.03 -11.04 -1.73
C ASP A 58 5.00 -9.63 -1.15
N ILE A 59 3.79 -9.14 -0.86
CA ILE A 59 3.54 -7.87 -0.18
C ILE A 59 2.78 -8.18 1.11
N LEU A 60 3.39 -7.88 2.25
CA LEU A 60 2.79 -8.08 3.56
C LEU A 60 2.41 -6.73 4.18
N PHE A 61 1.14 -6.58 4.52
CA PHE A 61 0.67 -5.54 5.41
C PHE A 61 0.49 -6.12 6.81
N GLN A 62 1.04 -5.46 7.83
CA GLN A 62 0.84 -5.85 9.24
C GLN A 62 0.06 -4.79 10.01
N ASN A 63 -0.66 -5.24 11.04
CA ASN A 63 -1.52 -4.41 11.85
C ASN A 63 -2.62 -3.74 10.98
N VAL A 64 -3.26 -4.55 10.13
CA VAL A 64 -4.34 -4.15 9.22
C VAL A 64 -5.63 -3.92 10.01
N HIS A 65 -6.26 -2.78 9.79
CA HIS A 65 -7.50 -2.39 10.48
C HIS A 65 -8.68 -2.21 9.55
N ALA A 66 -8.43 -1.75 8.33
CA ALA A 66 -9.44 -1.62 7.30
C ALA A 66 -8.81 -1.92 5.96
N MET A 67 -9.60 -2.46 5.05
CA MET A 67 -9.15 -2.79 3.71
C MET A 67 -10.30 -2.75 2.72
N LYS A 68 -10.02 -2.22 1.54
CA LYS A 68 -10.88 -2.20 0.36
C LYS A 68 -10.04 -2.70 -0.79
N LEU A 69 -10.25 -3.95 -1.19
CA LEU A 69 -9.44 -4.59 -2.23
C LEU A 69 -10.27 -5.58 -3.04
N LEU A 70 -9.83 -5.83 -4.26
CA LEU A 70 -10.25 -6.98 -5.06
C LEU A 70 -9.43 -8.21 -4.68
N THR A 71 -9.98 -9.40 -4.93
CA THR A 71 -9.26 -10.66 -4.73
C THR A 71 -8.09 -10.85 -5.69
N ALA A 72 -8.15 -10.21 -6.86
CA ALA A 72 -7.10 -10.14 -7.87
C ALA A 72 -6.93 -8.69 -8.35
N LEU A 73 -5.70 -8.24 -8.48
CA LEU A 73 -5.30 -6.86 -8.78
C LEU A 73 -4.28 -6.89 -9.92
N ASP A 74 -4.62 -6.34 -11.08
CA ASP A 74 -3.76 -6.38 -12.28
C ASP A 74 -3.84 -5.10 -13.12
N PRO A 75 -2.71 -4.41 -13.40
CA PRO A 75 -1.45 -4.46 -12.65
C PRO A 75 -1.60 -3.68 -11.34
N LEU A 76 -1.02 -4.19 -10.25
CA LEU A 76 -1.07 -3.49 -8.96
C LEU A 76 -0.03 -2.37 -8.88
N VAL A 77 -0.46 -1.20 -8.40
CA VAL A 77 0.40 -0.12 -7.92
C VAL A 77 0.05 0.18 -6.46
N VAL A 78 1.06 0.19 -5.61
CA VAL A 78 0.93 0.50 -4.18
C VAL A 78 1.62 1.83 -3.88
N ALA A 79 0.94 2.73 -3.20
CA ALA A 79 1.51 4.00 -2.75
C ALA A 79 1.02 4.36 -1.35
N GLU A 80 1.80 5.14 -0.61
CA GLU A 80 1.31 5.80 0.60
C GLU A 80 0.34 6.93 0.21
N ALA A 81 -0.80 6.99 0.89
CA ALA A 81 -1.76 8.07 0.73
C ALA A 81 -1.18 9.38 1.31
N ASP A 82 -1.49 10.50 0.69
CA ASP A 82 -1.22 11.80 1.30
C ASP A 82 -2.14 12.08 2.51
N SER A 83 -1.99 13.23 3.15
CA SER A 83 -2.79 13.60 4.32
C SER A 83 -4.28 13.70 4.01
N LEU A 84 -4.65 14.22 2.83
CA LEU A 84 -6.04 14.42 2.44
C LEU A 84 -6.71 13.09 2.10
N GLU A 85 -6.05 12.26 1.30
CA GLU A 85 -6.48 10.89 0.97
C GLU A 85 -6.62 10.05 2.25
N SER A 86 -5.66 10.17 3.17
CA SER A 86 -5.70 9.49 4.46
C SER A 86 -6.90 9.91 5.30
N GLU A 87 -7.17 11.21 5.42
CA GLU A 87 -8.32 11.74 6.17
C GLU A 87 -9.65 11.25 5.59
N GLN A 88 -9.80 11.27 4.26
CA GLN A 88 -11.00 10.78 3.58
C GLN A 88 -11.25 9.30 3.83
N ILE A 89 -10.20 8.47 3.69
CA ILE A 89 -10.29 7.02 3.91
C ILE A 89 -10.56 6.70 5.38
N LEU A 90 -9.93 7.42 6.31
CA LEU A 90 -10.19 7.24 7.74
C LEU A 90 -11.64 7.61 8.09
N ALA A 91 -12.18 8.68 7.49
CA ALA A 91 -13.59 9.05 7.63
C ALA A 91 -14.53 7.97 7.04
N GLU A 92 -14.23 7.41 5.86
CA GLU A 92 -14.99 6.30 5.26
C GLU A 92 -15.03 5.07 6.19
N THR A 93 -13.91 4.76 6.85
CA THR A 93 -13.81 3.57 7.71
C THR A 93 -14.38 3.76 9.11
N GLY A 94 -14.70 5.00 9.52
CA GLY A 94 -15.05 5.33 10.90
C GLY A 94 -13.93 5.09 11.92
N LEU A 95 -12.70 4.86 11.45
CA LEU A 95 -11.53 4.73 12.31
C LEU A 95 -11.11 6.11 12.79
N TYR A 96 -11.01 6.27 14.12
CA TYR A 96 -10.39 7.46 14.68
C TYR A 96 -8.94 7.57 14.18
N PRO A 97 -8.47 8.77 13.76
CA PRO A 97 -7.14 8.98 13.21
C PRO A 97 -6.11 8.41 14.19
N PRO A 98 -5.58 7.22 13.87
CA PRO A 98 -4.81 6.51 14.86
C PRO A 98 -3.40 7.07 14.85
N LYS A 99 -2.85 7.31 16.03
CA LYS A 99 -1.44 7.71 16.16
C LYS A 99 -0.58 6.63 15.48
N ARG A 100 0.06 6.98 14.36
CA ARG A 100 1.05 6.18 13.61
C ARG A 100 0.53 5.05 12.69
N LYS A 101 -0.65 5.13 12.08
CA LYS A 101 -0.98 4.20 10.96
C LYS A 101 -0.81 4.87 9.61
N LEU A 102 -0.42 4.06 8.65
CA LEU A 102 -0.25 4.43 7.25
C LEU A 102 -1.47 3.93 6.47
N VAL A 103 -1.94 4.77 5.55
CA VAL A 103 -2.95 4.39 4.58
C VAL A 103 -2.22 4.09 3.28
N PHE A 104 -2.31 2.84 2.84
CA PHE A 104 -1.73 2.38 1.58
C PHE A 104 -2.83 2.33 0.53
N LEU A 105 -2.63 3.03 -0.59
CA LEU A 105 -3.52 3.00 -1.74
C LEU A 105 -3.16 1.83 -2.64
N LEU A 106 -4.18 1.07 -3.05
CA LEU A 106 -4.06 -0.02 -4.01
C LEU A 106 -4.76 0.39 -5.30
N ARG A 107 -4.01 0.55 -6.39
CA ARG A 107 -4.57 0.89 -7.70
C ARG A 107 -4.36 -0.26 -8.67
N ALA A 108 -5.42 -0.70 -9.34
CA ALA A 108 -5.38 -1.75 -10.35
C ALA A 108 -6.41 -1.46 -11.46
N GLY A 109 -5.94 -1.09 -12.65
CA GLY A 109 -6.83 -0.64 -13.73
C GLY A 109 -7.68 0.57 -13.30
N SER A 110 -9.01 0.42 -13.31
CA SER A 110 -9.97 1.42 -12.83
C SER A 110 -10.34 1.29 -11.35
N PHE A 111 -9.83 0.25 -10.67
CA PHE A 111 -10.09 0.03 -9.26
C PHE A 111 -9.15 0.87 -8.39
N GLU A 112 -9.74 1.61 -7.46
CA GLU A 112 -9.04 2.26 -6.36
C GLU A 112 -9.51 1.69 -5.03
N GLY A 113 -8.56 1.11 -4.30
CA GLY A 113 -8.74 0.52 -2.98
C GLY A 113 -7.70 1.04 -2.01
N TYR A 114 -7.77 0.53 -0.78
CA TYR A 114 -6.85 0.92 0.27
C TYR A 114 -6.62 -0.20 1.28
N VAL A 115 -5.53 -0.11 2.01
CA VAL A 115 -5.24 -0.89 3.22
C VAL A 115 -4.75 0.06 4.29
N VAL A 116 -5.46 0.12 5.41
CA VAL A 116 -5.03 0.86 6.60
C VAL A 116 -4.22 -0.10 7.46
N ALA A 117 -2.90 0.09 7.49
CA ALA A 117 -1.98 -0.80 8.18
C ALA A 117 -0.90 -0.03 8.96
N GLY A 118 -0.20 -0.72 9.86
CA GLY A 118 0.94 -0.13 10.57
C GLY A 118 2.19 -0.06 9.69
N VAL A 119 2.39 -1.07 8.83
CA VAL A 119 3.60 -1.25 8.03
C VAL A 119 3.32 -2.14 6.83
N CYS A 120 4.06 -1.89 5.74
CA CYS A 120 4.09 -2.70 4.53
C CYS A 120 5.52 -3.21 4.28
N PHE A 121 5.65 -4.50 3.97
CA PHE A 121 6.91 -5.15 3.58
C PHE A 121 6.76 -5.79 2.21
N THR A 122 7.85 -5.84 1.46
CA THR A 122 7.91 -6.49 0.16
C THR A 122 9.06 -7.49 0.15
N ASN A 123 8.86 -8.61 -0.53
CA ASN A 123 9.91 -9.62 -0.73
C ASN A 123 9.74 -10.27 -2.09
N GLU A 124 10.78 -10.24 -2.90
CA GLU A 124 10.85 -10.98 -4.16
C GLU A 124 11.79 -12.17 -3.96
N ASP A 125 11.31 -13.38 -4.27
CA ASP A 125 12.09 -14.60 -4.10
C ASP A 125 11.80 -15.62 -5.22
N SER A 126 12.56 -16.71 -5.22
CA SER A 126 12.44 -17.82 -6.19
C SER A 126 11.65 -19.01 -5.64
N GLY A 127 10.85 -18.85 -4.59
CA GLY A 127 10.05 -19.93 -4.01
C GLY A 127 8.90 -20.38 -4.92
N GLU A 128 8.45 -21.62 -4.74
CA GLU A 128 7.34 -22.20 -5.51
C GLU A 128 5.96 -21.74 -5.03
N TYR A 129 4.91 -22.11 -5.78
CA TYR A 129 3.54 -21.65 -5.55
C TYR A 129 3.06 -21.89 -4.10
N TYR A 130 3.31 -23.10 -3.58
CA TYR A 130 2.89 -23.50 -2.24
C TYR A 130 3.93 -23.20 -1.15
N ASP A 131 5.11 -22.70 -1.51
CA ASP A 131 6.13 -22.43 -0.51
C ASP A 131 5.65 -21.31 0.42
N PRO A 132 5.93 -21.41 1.74
CA PRO A 132 5.61 -20.34 2.66
C PRO A 132 6.35 -19.06 2.25
N SER A 133 5.70 -17.92 2.46
CA SER A 133 6.38 -16.64 2.32
C SER A 133 7.35 -16.45 3.50
N PRO A 134 8.59 -15.98 3.28
CA PRO A 134 9.48 -15.57 4.37
C PRO A 134 8.86 -14.48 5.27
N LEU A 135 7.97 -13.66 4.71
CA LEU A 135 7.24 -12.61 5.42
C LEU A 135 6.11 -13.18 6.30
N TRP A 136 5.62 -14.39 6.00
CA TRP A 136 4.48 -15.00 6.70
C TRP A 136 4.89 -15.88 7.89
N ILE A 137 6.19 -16.05 8.13
CA ILE A 137 6.70 -16.89 9.21
C ILE A 137 6.46 -16.19 10.57
N TRP A 138 5.99 -16.99 11.53
CA TRP A 138 5.86 -16.60 12.93
C TRP A 138 7.25 -16.48 13.55
N ARG A 139 7.64 -15.27 13.93
CA ARG A 139 8.77 -15.01 14.83
C ARG A 139 8.26 -14.26 16.04
#